data_AF-A0AAJ7J8Y2-F1
#
_entry.id   AF-A0AAJ7J8Y2-F1
#
_cell.length_a   1.000
_cell.length_b   1.000
_cell.length_c   1.000
_cell.angle_alpha   90.00
_cell.angle_beta   90.00
_cell.angle_gamma   90.00
#
_symmetry.space_group_name_H-M   'P 1'
#
loop_
_entity.id
_entity.type
_entity.pdbx_description
1 polymer ?
#
loop_
_entity_poly.entity_id
_entity_poly.type
_entity_poly.pdbx_seq_one_letter_code
_entity_poly.pdbx_strand_id
1 'polypeptide(L)'
;MFWRFYLLILLSLKNASCLSWHDHQNRGEYSERKDIHSVPLGSEATFHWRVDFMSETIIAEIHYVGADNTWFAIGFSNYGELKSADYCVLWIDWHRQIQLQDAWADDEGKLNLDQQQDCENFAWRRRGNVTKFTFTRKFDTCDENDYIMERGTTHLVWLKGLGPLSSLAGLQISDADASGMSRTELIRVVHKKPAFPSNAWQLEVMADRVKVPNKETTYWCRVQKLPPVLAQKHHILQFGPIIQTGNDHLVHHMEVFHCAGPPSLQVPMYDGPCDAANRPDKTQICKKVLAAWAMGADAFVYPEEAGLSIGGKDFNPYVMLEVHYNNPELQGGNIDSSGIRFILTKSLRKYDAGVIELGLEYTDKMAIPPQQEAFTLSGHCIQECTGVGLPQHGIHVFASQLHTHLTGTRVVTRHIRDGEELPMLNYDNHYSTHFQEIRLLPKPVVILPGDSLITTCTYNTVNRENVTLGGFAISDEMCVNYIHYYPNARLEVCKSAISDDALRTYFRYIREWENQPTNDEQGISSNYKSIEWTKVRVQALHDLYEAAPLGMQCNGSDGTRLPGLWDNIAATPVKLPLPPPARSCPNLSLKEKLLSSL
;
A
#
# COMPACT_ATOMS: atom_id res chain seq x y z
N MET A 1 -67.39 -5.92 51.50
CA MET A 1 -68.05 -4.60 51.40
C MET A 1 -67.45 -3.89 50.17
N PHE A 2 -67.80 -4.38 48.99
CA PHE A 2 -68.72 -3.71 48.04
C PHE A 2 -68.17 -2.39 47.47
N TRP A 3 -67.66 -2.52 46.24
CA TRP A 3 -67.92 -1.67 45.06
C TRP A 3 -67.81 -0.14 45.17
N ARG A 4 -66.94 0.44 44.32
CA ARG A 4 -67.33 1.47 43.33
C ARG A 4 -66.27 1.69 42.22
N PHE A 5 -66.69 1.34 40.99
CA PHE A 5 -66.43 1.87 39.63
C PHE A 5 -65.04 2.44 39.26
N TYR A 6 -64.30 1.86 38.29
CA TYR A 6 -64.43 1.84 36.81
C TYR A 6 -63.98 3.13 36.07
N LEU A 7 -63.23 2.88 34.98
CA LEU A 7 -62.91 3.71 33.81
C LEU A 7 -61.68 4.65 33.88
N LEU A 8 -60.59 4.28 33.18
CA LEU A 8 -59.98 5.07 32.08
C LEU A 8 -58.80 4.29 31.42
N ILE A 9 -59.04 3.93 30.16
CA ILE A 9 -58.14 3.98 28.99
C ILE A 9 -57.11 2.84 28.78
N LEU A 10 -57.53 1.94 27.89
CA LEU A 10 -56.72 1.22 26.89
C LEU A 10 -55.82 2.17 26.09
N LEU A 11 -54.52 1.85 25.96
CA LEU A 11 -53.76 1.87 24.70
C LEU A 11 -52.25 1.56 24.93
N SER A 12 -51.68 0.85 23.95
CA SER A 12 -50.26 0.55 23.71
C SER A 12 -49.64 -0.70 24.36
N LEU A 13 -49.85 -1.85 23.72
CA LEU A 13 -48.92 -2.97 23.69
C LEU A 13 -48.92 -3.52 22.27
N LYS A 14 -47.81 -3.31 21.53
CA LYS A 14 -47.21 -4.14 20.46
C LYS A 14 -46.36 -3.28 19.52
N ASN A 15 -45.04 -3.40 19.65
CA ASN A 15 -44.10 -3.68 18.57
C ASN A 15 -42.67 -3.63 19.13
N ALA A 16 -42.07 -4.80 19.32
CA ALA A 16 -40.63 -4.96 19.45
C ALA A 16 -40.12 -5.38 18.07
N SER A 17 -39.37 -4.48 17.43
CA SER A 17 -38.66 -4.71 16.17
C SER A 17 -37.20 -4.33 16.38
N CYS A 18 -36.31 -5.26 15.99
CA CYS A 18 -34.86 -5.11 15.94
C CYS A 18 -34.43 -3.72 15.44
N LEU A 19 -33.64 -3.02 16.24
CA LEU A 19 -32.94 -1.81 15.83
C LEU A 19 -31.72 -2.21 15.01
N SER A 20 -31.86 -2.17 13.67
CA SER A 20 -30.72 -1.95 12.80
C SER A 20 -30.20 -0.54 13.06
N TRP A 21 -28.93 -0.43 13.39
CA TRP A 21 -28.25 0.86 13.43
C TRP A 21 -27.93 1.27 11.99
N HIS A 22 -28.90 1.90 11.35
CA HIS A 22 -28.64 2.73 10.17
C HIS A 22 -28.16 4.10 10.65
N ASP A 23 -26.91 4.39 10.34
CA ASP A 23 -26.27 5.69 10.46
C ASP A 23 -26.97 6.68 9.52
N HIS A 24 -27.97 7.37 10.06
CA HIS A 24 -28.73 8.41 9.37
C HIS A 24 -28.33 9.78 9.90
N GLN A 25 -27.06 10.16 9.79
CA GLN A 25 -26.65 11.57 9.98
C GLN A 25 -25.31 11.92 9.31
N ASN A 26 -25.27 11.89 7.97
CA ASN A 26 -24.42 12.78 7.18
C ASN A 26 -24.89 12.87 5.71
N ARG A 27 -26.08 13.45 5.52
CA ARG A 27 -26.58 13.88 4.19
C ARG A 27 -26.29 15.36 4.01
N GLY A 28 -25.12 15.68 3.47
CA GLY A 28 -24.75 17.04 3.08
C GLY A 28 -23.36 17.07 2.44
N GLU A 29 -23.31 17.32 1.13
CA GLU A 29 -22.11 17.67 0.35
C GLU A 29 -21.07 16.57 -0.01
N TYR A 30 -21.52 15.42 -0.54
CA TYR A 30 -20.74 14.76 -1.61
C TYR A 30 -21.22 15.30 -2.97
N SER A 31 -20.77 16.49 -3.33
CA SER A 31 -20.88 16.98 -4.71
C SER A 31 -20.08 16.02 -5.60
N GLU A 32 -20.73 15.35 -6.55
CA GLU A 32 -20.14 14.52 -7.61
C GLU A 32 -18.96 15.24 -8.30
N ARG A 33 -17.74 15.08 -7.79
CA ARG A 33 -16.53 15.29 -8.60
C ARG A 33 -16.30 14.00 -9.36
N LYS A 34 -16.46 14.08 -10.68
CA LYS A 34 -16.11 13.02 -11.63
C LYS A 34 -14.59 13.03 -11.81
N ASP A 35 -13.86 12.73 -10.74
CA ASP A 35 -12.42 12.58 -10.84
C ASP A 35 -12.15 11.27 -11.63
N ILE A 36 -11.62 11.44 -12.84
CA ILE A 36 -11.25 10.34 -13.73
C ILE A 36 -9.76 10.12 -13.50
N HIS A 37 -9.41 8.92 -13.07
CA HIS A 37 -8.02 8.49 -12.91
C HIS A 37 -7.55 7.76 -14.17
N SER A 38 -6.24 7.65 -14.34
CA SER A 38 -5.64 6.95 -15.47
C SER A 38 -4.31 6.31 -15.14
N VAL A 39 -4.04 5.16 -15.75
CA VAL A 39 -2.75 4.47 -15.68
C VAL A 39 -2.40 3.92 -17.08
N PRO A 40 -1.17 4.11 -17.57
CA PRO A 40 -0.74 3.50 -18.83
C PRO A 40 -0.68 1.97 -18.68
N LEU A 41 -1.06 1.25 -19.73
CA LEU A 41 -0.96 -0.20 -19.86
C LEU A 41 0.10 -0.51 -20.93
N GLY A 42 1.38 -0.42 -20.53
CA GLY A 42 2.49 -0.40 -21.49
C GLY A 42 2.48 0.86 -22.37
N SER A 43 3.14 0.77 -23.53
CA SER A 43 3.28 1.91 -24.45
C SER A 43 2.07 2.14 -25.38
N GLU A 44 1.17 1.16 -25.54
CA GLU A 44 0.12 1.17 -26.57
C GLU A 44 -1.32 1.17 -26.03
N ALA A 45 -1.51 1.17 -24.71
CA ALA A 45 -2.82 1.20 -24.09
C ALA A 45 -2.86 2.07 -22.82
N THR A 46 -4.05 2.51 -22.43
CA THR A 46 -4.28 3.28 -21.21
C THR A 46 -5.61 2.89 -20.60
N PHE A 47 -5.60 2.67 -19.28
CA PHE A 47 -6.79 2.38 -18.48
C PHE A 47 -7.23 3.64 -17.77
N HIS A 48 -8.48 4.06 -17.99
CA HIS A 48 -9.12 5.15 -17.28
C HIS A 48 -10.24 4.61 -16.41
N TRP A 49 -10.43 5.16 -15.22
CA TRP A 49 -11.55 4.74 -14.38
C TRP A 49 -12.05 5.85 -13.46
N ARG A 50 -13.27 5.63 -12.96
CA ARG A 50 -13.83 6.35 -11.83
C ARG A 50 -14.52 5.38 -10.89
N VAL A 51 -14.64 5.78 -9.63
CA VAL A 51 -15.23 4.96 -8.57
C VAL A 51 -16.59 5.53 -8.18
N ASP A 52 -17.61 4.67 -8.09
CA ASP A 52 -18.90 5.00 -7.48
C ASP A 52 -19.04 4.24 -6.16
N PHE A 53 -18.80 4.95 -5.06
CA PHE A 53 -18.90 4.42 -3.71
C PHE A 53 -20.35 4.13 -3.27
N MET A 54 -21.36 4.72 -3.92
CA MET A 54 -22.76 4.49 -3.56
C MET A 54 -23.26 3.14 -4.10
N SER A 55 -22.79 2.77 -5.29
CA SER A 55 -23.11 1.49 -5.92
C SER A 55 -22.03 0.43 -5.73
N GLU A 56 -20.90 0.79 -5.12
CA GLU A 56 -19.72 -0.08 -4.95
C GLU A 56 -19.23 -0.63 -6.30
N THR A 57 -19.10 0.25 -7.30
CA THR A 57 -18.67 -0.10 -8.66
C THR A 57 -17.51 0.75 -9.15
N ILE A 58 -16.73 0.17 -10.08
CA ILE A 58 -15.85 0.92 -10.98
C ILE A 58 -16.51 1.11 -12.33
N ILE A 59 -16.22 2.24 -12.97
CA ILE A 59 -16.60 2.50 -14.36
C ILE A 59 -15.31 2.77 -15.11
N ALA A 60 -14.94 1.83 -15.98
CA ALA A 60 -13.68 1.82 -16.70
C ALA A 60 -13.85 2.22 -18.16
N GLU A 61 -12.82 2.85 -18.73
CA GLU A 61 -12.65 3.13 -20.15
C GLU A 61 -11.22 2.81 -20.56
N ILE A 62 -11.05 1.95 -21.57
CA ILE A 62 -9.75 1.49 -22.04
C ILE A 62 -9.54 2.05 -23.44
N HIS A 63 -8.39 2.65 -23.68
CA HIS A 63 -7.96 3.07 -25.01
C HIS A 63 -6.78 2.20 -25.40
N TYR A 64 -6.85 1.51 -26.54
CA TYR A 64 -5.74 0.70 -27.04
C TYR A 64 -5.54 0.89 -28.54
N VAL A 65 -4.27 0.79 -28.96
CA VAL A 65 -3.88 0.85 -30.37
C VAL A 65 -3.85 -0.56 -30.96
N GLY A 66 -4.58 -0.79 -32.04
CA GLY A 66 -4.67 -2.09 -32.69
C GLY A 66 -5.25 -2.05 -34.10
N ALA A 67 -5.07 -3.16 -34.84
CA ALA A 67 -5.68 -3.37 -36.14
C ALA A 67 -7.20 -3.62 -36.02
N ASP A 68 -7.91 -3.68 -37.16
CA ASP A 68 -9.38 -3.74 -37.16
C ASP A 68 -9.96 -5.00 -36.50
N ASN A 69 -9.18 -6.08 -36.40
CA ASN A 69 -9.61 -7.34 -35.80
C ASN A 69 -8.88 -7.66 -34.48
N THR A 70 -8.23 -6.69 -33.84
CA THR A 70 -7.49 -6.91 -32.60
C THR A 70 -8.46 -7.08 -31.42
N TRP A 71 -8.33 -8.19 -30.69
CA TRP A 71 -8.98 -8.39 -29.40
C TRP A 71 -8.10 -7.85 -28.28
N PHE A 72 -8.72 -7.41 -27.19
CA PHE A 72 -8.03 -6.86 -26.02
C PHE A 72 -8.73 -7.33 -24.74
N ALA A 73 -7.96 -7.87 -23.82
CA ALA A 73 -8.42 -8.22 -22.48
C ALA A 73 -7.79 -7.30 -21.45
N ILE A 74 -8.61 -6.87 -20.49
CA ILE A 74 -8.15 -6.21 -19.27
C ILE A 74 -8.65 -7.03 -18.10
N GLY A 75 -7.77 -7.30 -17.15
CA GLY A 75 -8.06 -8.15 -16.02
C GLY A 75 -7.42 -7.70 -14.73
N PHE A 76 -7.74 -8.44 -13.68
CA PHE A 76 -7.38 -8.16 -12.30
C PHE A 76 -6.81 -9.43 -11.68
N SER A 77 -5.64 -9.31 -11.05
CA SER A 77 -5.01 -10.46 -10.37
C SER A 77 -4.38 -10.08 -9.04
N ASN A 78 -4.04 -11.09 -8.25
CA ASN A 78 -3.54 -10.89 -6.90
C ASN A 78 -2.16 -10.20 -6.89
N TYR A 79 -1.20 -10.69 -7.68
CA TYR A 79 0.18 -10.18 -7.73
C TYR A 79 0.69 -9.85 -9.14
N GLY A 80 -0.22 -9.76 -10.13
CA GLY A 80 0.10 -9.34 -11.48
C GLY A 80 0.41 -10.48 -12.45
N GLU A 81 0.24 -11.73 -12.02
CA GLU A 81 0.27 -12.88 -12.90
C GLU A 81 -0.87 -12.81 -13.91
N LEU A 82 -0.59 -13.20 -15.15
CA LEU A 82 -1.59 -13.30 -16.22
C LEU A 82 -2.52 -14.52 -16.05
N LYS A 83 -2.10 -15.47 -15.21
CA LYS A 83 -2.83 -16.68 -14.83
C LYS A 83 -3.60 -16.44 -13.54
N SER A 84 -4.63 -17.24 -13.30
CA SER A 84 -5.46 -17.12 -12.08
C SER A 84 -5.98 -15.69 -11.93
N ALA A 85 -6.46 -15.13 -13.05
CA ALA A 85 -6.83 -13.73 -13.21
C ALA A 85 -8.21 -13.62 -13.86
N ASP A 86 -8.98 -12.64 -13.42
CA ASP A 86 -10.32 -12.28 -13.88
C ASP A 86 -10.19 -11.26 -15.01
N TYR A 87 -10.90 -11.44 -16.14
CA TYR A 87 -10.76 -10.67 -17.37
C TYR A 87 -12.10 -10.25 -17.98
N CYS A 88 -12.20 -8.95 -18.28
CA CYS A 88 -13.12 -8.42 -19.28
C CYS A 88 -12.46 -8.43 -20.66
N VAL A 89 -12.96 -9.27 -21.58
CA VAL A 89 -12.36 -9.48 -22.91
C VAL A 89 -13.22 -8.85 -24.02
N LEU A 90 -12.68 -7.85 -24.71
CA LEU A 90 -13.28 -7.28 -25.92
C LEU A 90 -12.74 -8.01 -27.15
N TRP A 91 -13.61 -8.66 -27.90
CA TRP A 91 -13.21 -9.42 -29.08
C TRP A 91 -14.22 -9.30 -30.21
N ILE A 92 -13.81 -9.74 -31.41
CA ILE A 92 -14.60 -9.68 -32.64
C ILE A 92 -14.73 -11.09 -33.19
N ASP A 93 -15.97 -11.50 -33.46
CA ASP A 93 -16.26 -12.80 -34.05
C ASP A 93 -16.10 -12.82 -35.58
N TRP A 94 -16.23 -14.00 -36.19
CA TRP A 94 -16.16 -14.16 -37.66
C TRP A 94 -17.28 -13.42 -38.42
N HIS A 95 -18.38 -13.05 -37.75
CA HIS A 95 -19.47 -12.24 -38.29
C HIS A 95 -19.23 -10.73 -38.12
N ARG A 96 -18.05 -10.33 -37.61
CA ARG A 96 -17.67 -8.95 -37.29
C ARG A 96 -18.54 -8.30 -36.20
N GLN A 97 -19.11 -9.11 -35.32
CA GLN A 97 -19.79 -8.62 -34.13
C GLN A 97 -18.79 -8.42 -33.01
N ILE A 98 -18.82 -7.24 -32.40
CA ILE A 98 -17.98 -6.91 -31.24
C ILE A 98 -18.74 -7.32 -29.97
N GLN A 99 -18.06 -8.06 -29.11
CA GLN A 99 -18.59 -8.54 -27.85
C GLN A 99 -17.61 -8.19 -26.73
N LEU A 100 -18.15 -7.82 -25.57
CA LEU A 100 -17.41 -7.85 -24.31
C LEU A 100 -17.94 -9.05 -23.53
N GLN A 101 -17.03 -9.93 -23.10
CA GLN A 101 -17.37 -11.10 -22.31
C GLN A 101 -16.47 -11.17 -21.09
N ASP A 102 -17.01 -11.82 -20.07
CA ASP A 102 -16.37 -12.03 -18.78
C ASP A 102 -15.79 -13.43 -18.78
N ALA A 103 -14.56 -13.53 -18.29
CA ALA A 103 -13.79 -14.75 -18.33
C ALA A 103 -12.71 -14.72 -17.26
N TRP A 104 -12.28 -15.90 -16.84
CA TRP A 104 -11.12 -16.06 -15.96
C TRP A 104 -10.09 -16.99 -16.59
N ALA A 105 -8.82 -16.72 -16.32
CA ALA A 105 -7.71 -17.61 -16.69
C ALA A 105 -7.45 -18.61 -15.56
N ASP A 106 -7.38 -19.89 -15.89
CA ASP A 106 -6.92 -20.93 -14.94
C ASP A 106 -5.39 -20.90 -14.73
N ASP A 107 -4.90 -21.81 -13.89
CA ASP A 107 -3.47 -21.94 -13.55
C ASP A 107 -2.63 -22.38 -14.76
N GLU A 108 -3.25 -23.00 -15.77
CA GLU A 108 -2.63 -23.31 -17.05
C GLU A 108 -2.59 -22.10 -17.99
N GLY A 109 -3.39 -21.06 -17.74
CA GLY A 109 -3.50 -19.85 -18.54
C GLY A 109 -4.54 -19.94 -19.65
N LYS A 110 -5.50 -20.85 -19.52
CA LYS A 110 -6.61 -21.00 -20.46
C LYS A 110 -7.79 -20.15 -19.98
N LEU A 111 -8.38 -19.38 -20.89
CA LEU A 111 -9.57 -18.59 -20.62
C LEU A 111 -10.82 -19.47 -20.60
N ASN A 112 -11.53 -19.40 -19.48
CA ASN A 112 -12.81 -20.03 -19.23
C ASN A 112 -13.87 -18.91 -19.11
N LEU A 113 -15.00 -19.06 -19.78
CA LEU A 113 -16.08 -18.09 -19.72
C LEU A 113 -16.81 -18.21 -18.38
N ASP A 114 -17.15 -17.07 -17.78
CA ASP A 114 -17.94 -17.05 -16.55
C ASP A 114 -19.40 -17.41 -16.79
N GLN A 115 -20.01 -18.00 -15.75
CA GLN A 115 -21.43 -18.31 -15.76
C GLN A 115 -22.28 -17.05 -15.58
N GLN A 116 -21.75 -16.08 -14.83
CA GLN A 116 -22.27 -14.74 -14.66
C GLN A 116 -21.49 -13.77 -15.56
N GLN A 117 -22.09 -12.62 -15.90
CA GLN A 117 -21.42 -11.57 -16.66
C GLN A 117 -21.31 -10.36 -15.73
N ASP A 118 -20.10 -10.02 -15.31
CA ASP A 118 -19.85 -8.95 -14.35
C ASP A 118 -19.21 -7.70 -14.98
N CYS A 119 -18.84 -7.77 -16.27
CA CYS A 119 -18.41 -6.63 -17.09
C CYS A 119 -19.61 -6.00 -17.84
N GLU A 120 -20.47 -5.31 -17.10
CA GLU A 120 -21.74 -4.79 -17.61
C GLU A 120 -21.62 -3.43 -18.35
N ASN A 121 -22.73 -3.02 -18.98
CA ASN A 121 -22.91 -1.68 -19.57
C ASN A 121 -21.84 -1.28 -20.59
N PHE A 122 -21.37 -2.25 -21.37
CA PHE A 122 -20.28 -1.99 -22.30
C PHE A 122 -20.69 -1.12 -23.49
N ALA A 123 -19.81 -0.24 -23.89
CA ALA A 123 -19.91 0.52 -25.12
C ALA A 123 -18.53 0.60 -25.75
N TRP A 124 -18.46 0.68 -27.08
CA TRP A 124 -17.18 0.79 -27.77
C TRP A 124 -17.25 1.75 -28.96
N ARG A 125 -16.09 2.28 -29.34
CA ARG A 125 -15.93 3.11 -30.53
C ARG A 125 -14.50 2.99 -31.04
N ARG A 126 -14.35 2.90 -32.36
CA ARG A 126 -13.05 2.96 -33.03
C ARG A 126 -12.89 4.27 -33.80
N ARG A 127 -11.71 4.88 -33.73
CA ARG A 127 -11.30 6.05 -34.53
C ARG A 127 -9.87 5.84 -35.02
N GLY A 128 -9.70 5.62 -36.32
CA GLY A 128 -8.39 5.24 -36.88
C GLY A 128 -7.93 3.89 -36.31
N ASN A 129 -6.70 3.84 -35.81
CA ASN A 129 -6.11 2.65 -35.17
C ASN A 129 -6.40 2.55 -33.66
N VAL A 130 -7.14 3.51 -33.07
CA VAL A 130 -7.47 3.49 -31.64
C VAL A 130 -8.87 2.95 -31.45
N THR A 131 -8.99 1.86 -30.68
CA THR A 131 -10.27 1.37 -30.16
C THR A 131 -10.42 1.83 -28.72
N LYS A 132 -11.64 2.26 -28.38
CA LYS A 132 -12.04 2.60 -27.03
C LYS A 132 -13.21 1.74 -26.62
N PHE A 133 -13.19 1.21 -25.41
CA PHE A 133 -14.36 0.54 -24.84
C PHE A 133 -14.51 0.85 -23.35
N THR A 134 -15.75 0.83 -22.88
CA THR A 134 -16.12 1.08 -21.49
C THR A 134 -16.81 -0.14 -20.90
N PHE A 135 -16.75 -0.30 -19.58
CA PHE A 135 -17.59 -1.26 -18.84
C PHE A 135 -17.76 -0.79 -17.39
N THR A 136 -18.71 -1.41 -16.69
CA THR A 136 -18.96 -1.22 -15.26
C THR A 136 -18.82 -2.56 -14.55
N ARG A 137 -18.14 -2.59 -13.41
CA ARG A 137 -17.94 -3.80 -12.61
C ARG A 137 -18.08 -3.49 -11.12
N LYS A 138 -18.68 -4.39 -10.34
CA LYS A 138 -18.77 -4.25 -8.87
C LYS A 138 -17.43 -4.51 -8.19
N PHE A 139 -17.29 -4.04 -6.95
CA PHE A 139 -16.12 -4.36 -6.12
C PHE A 139 -16.09 -5.86 -5.76
N ASP A 140 -17.22 -6.39 -5.32
CA ASP A 140 -17.46 -7.81 -5.08
C ASP A 140 -18.62 -8.26 -5.98
N THR A 141 -18.35 -9.17 -6.91
CA THR A 141 -19.31 -9.72 -7.88
C THR A 141 -20.11 -10.89 -7.31
N CYS A 142 -19.65 -11.45 -6.19
CA CYS A 142 -20.14 -12.69 -5.59
C CYS A 142 -19.90 -13.95 -6.41
N ASP A 143 -19.11 -13.87 -7.49
CA ASP A 143 -18.47 -15.04 -8.10
C ASP A 143 -17.24 -15.45 -7.26
N GLU A 144 -16.91 -16.74 -7.27
CA GLU A 144 -15.74 -17.29 -6.59
C GLU A 144 -14.48 -17.25 -7.48
N ASN A 145 -14.64 -17.16 -8.80
CA ASN A 145 -13.53 -17.05 -9.75
C ASN A 145 -13.07 -15.60 -9.96
N ASP A 146 -13.88 -14.64 -9.53
CA ASP A 146 -13.62 -13.22 -9.73
C ASP A 146 -12.71 -12.59 -8.69
N TYR A 147 -12.02 -11.55 -9.12
CA TYR A 147 -11.18 -10.75 -8.26
C TYR A 147 -11.99 -9.80 -7.37
N ILE A 148 -11.88 -9.93 -6.04
CA ILE A 148 -12.51 -8.97 -5.12
C ILE A 148 -11.68 -7.69 -5.09
N MET A 149 -12.25 -6.58 -5.57
CA MET A 149 -11.61 -5.27 -5.48
C MET A 149 -11.76 -4.72 -4.07
N GLU A 150 -10.65 -4.50 -3.40
CA GLU A 150 -10.61 -3.85 -2.10
C GLU A 150 -9.66 -2.64 -2.11
N ARG A 151 -9.69 -1.86 -1.03
CA ARG A 151 -8.69 -0.80 -0.84
C ARG A 151 -7.31 -1.42 -0.70
N GLY A 152 -6.33 -0.81 -1.35
CA GLY A 152 -5.01 -1.39 -1.48
C GLY A 152 -4.48 -1.25 -2.89
N THR A 153 -3.45 -2.02 -3.18
CA THR A 153 -2.93 -2.17 -4.53
C THR A 153 -3.86 -3.06 -5.34
N THR A 154 -4.05 -2.74 -6.61
CA THR A 154 -4.67 -3.64 -7.59
C THR A 154 -3.69 -3.84 -8.73
N HIS A 155 -3.49 -5.11 -9.12
CA HIS A 155 -2.69 -5.46 -10.28
C HIS A 155 -3.60 -5.61 -11.49
N LEU A 156 -3.48 -4.67 -12.42
CA LEU A 156 -4.14 -4.72 -13.72
C LEU A 156 -3.27 -5.54 -14.67
N VAL A 157 -3.82 -6.60 -15.23
CA VAL A 157 -3.18 -7.40 -16.26
C VAL A 157 -3.88 -7.19 -17.59
N TRP A 158 -3.14 -7.20 -18.68
CA TRP A 158 -3.74 -6.99 -20.00
C TRP A 158 -3.13 -7.90 -21.05
N LEU A 159 -3.95 -8.26 -22.02
CA LEU A 159 -3.60 -9.11 -23.15
C LEU A 159 -4.11 -8.45 -24.43
N LYS A 160 -3.33 -8.53 -25.50
CA LYS A 160 -3.69 -8.05 -26.82
C LYS A 160 -3.30 -9.09 -27.85
N GLY A 161 -4.23 -9.44 -28.74
CA GLY A 161 -3.94 -10.39 -29.82
C GLY A 161 -4.74 -10.14 -31.08
N LEU A 162 -4.36 -10.84 -32.15
CA LEU A 162 -5.05 -10.82 -33.43
C LEU A 162 -6.29 -11.71 -33.41
N GLY A 163 -7.39 -11.17 -33.91
CA GLY A 163 -8.61 -11.90 -34.24
C GLY A 163 -8.89 -11.87 -35.77
N PRO A 164 -10.13 -12.17 -36.19
CA PRO A 164 -11.29 -12.50 -35.36
C PRO A 164 -11.13 -13.86 -34.66
N LEU A 165 -11.82 -14.05 -33.54
CA LEU A 165 -11.82 -15.31 -32.79
C LEU A 165 -13.06 -16.14 -33.12
N SER A 166 -12.94 -17.47 -33.05
CA SER A 166 -14.10 -18.38 -33.13
C SER A 166 -14.84 -18.50 -31.80
N SER A 167 -14.10 -18.47 -30.69
CA SER A 167 -14.59 -18.58 -29.32
C SER A 167 -13.52 -18.01 -28.39
N LEU A 168 -13.93 -17.41 -27.28
CA LEU A 168 -13.03 -17.12 -26.16
C LEU A 168 -12.73 -18.37 -25.33
N ALA A 169 -13.72 -19.25 -25.16
CA ALA A 169 -13.54 -20.45 -24.36
C ALA A 169 -12.41 -21.31 -24.97
N GLY A 170 -11.35 -21.52 -24.18
CA GLY A 170 -10.17 -22.25 -24.60
C GLY A 170 -9.07 -21.43 -25.27
N LEU A 171 -9.23 -20.11 -25.42
CA LEU A 171 -8.14 -19.23 -25.82
C LEU A 171 -7.05 -19.26 -24.74
N GLN A 172 -5.80 -19.43 -25.14
CA GLN A 172 -4.68 -19.40 -24.21
C GLN A 172 -4.15 -17.98 -24.07
N ILE A 173 -3.73 -17.58 -22.86
CA ILE A 173 -3.04 -16.30 -22.66
C ILE A 173 -1.77 -16.18 -23.53
N SER A 174 -1.15 -17.31 -23.89
CA SER A 174 0.02 -17.38 -24.78
C SER A 174 -0.31 -17.07 -26.24
N ASP A 175 -1.59 -17.06 -26.62
CA ASP A 175 -2.05 -16.67 -27.96
C ASP A 175 -2.09 -15.13 -28.12
N ALA A 176 -1.85 -14.38 -27.05
CA ALA A 176 -1.71 -12.93 -27.10
C ALA A 176 -0.37 -12.52 -27.75
N ASP A 177 -0.43 -11.57 -28.69
CA ASP A 177 0.76 -10.99 -29.33
C ASP A 177 1.54 -10.07 -28.37
N ALA A 178 0.83 -9.45 -27.43
CA ALA A 178 1.40 -8.59 -26.40
C ALA A 178 0.63 -8.75 -25.09
N SER A 179 1.34 -8.62 -23.99
CA SER A 179 0.76 -8.65 -22.65
C SER A 179 1.56 -7.77 -21.71
N GLY A 180 0.98 -7.46 -20.56
CA GLY A 180 1.69 -6.74 -19.52
C GLY A 180 0.86 -6.58 -18.27
N MET A 181 1.44 -5.85 -17.32
CA MET A 181 0.82 -5.57 -16.04
C MET A 181 1.12 -4.14 -15.60
N SER A 182 0.19 -3.55 -14.88
CA SER A 182 0.33 -2.23 -14.27
C SER A 182 -0.33 -2.22 -12.89
N ARG A 183 0.20 -1.41 -11.97
CA ARG A 183 -0.31 -1.32 -10.60
C ARG A 183 -0.97 0.02 -10.38
N THR A 184 -2.07 0.02 -9.62
CA THR A 184 -2.75 1.25 -9.18
C THR A 184 -3.56 0.94 -7.92
N GLU A 185 -3.97 1.97 -7.17
CA GLU A 185 -5.10 1.86 -6.25
C GLU A 185 -6.37 2.12 -7.07
N LEU A 186 -7.27 1.14 -7.23
CA LEU A 186 -8.54 1.37 -7.92
C LEU A 186 -9.52 2.16 -7.04
N ILE A 187 -9.68 1.74 -5.79
CA ILE A 187 -10.62 2.33 -4.82
C ILE A 187 -9.95 3.52 -4.12
N ARG A 188 -9.76 4.61 -4.88
CA ARG A 188 -9.15 5.86 -4.39
C ARG A 188 -10.17 6.72 -3.66
N VAL A 189 -9.81 7.16 -2.45
CA VAL A 189 -10.64 8.13 -1.73
C VAL A 189 -10.33 9.54 -2.24
N VAL A 190 -11.38 10.21 -2.73
CA VAL A 190 -11.29 11.60 -3.14
C VAL A 190 -11.42 12.50 -1.93
N HIS A 191 -10.35 13.24 -1.63
CA HIS A 191 -10.36 14.28 -0.61
C HIS A 191 -10.61 15.66 -1.23
N LYS A 192 -11.39 16.49 -0.54
CA LYS A 192 -11.55 17.90 -0.92
C LYS A 192 -10.19 18.58 -0.82
N LYS A 193 -9.65 19.02 -1.97
CA LYS A 193 -8.41 19.80 -1.99
C LYS A 193 -8.58 21.08 -1.15
N PRO A 194 -7.80 21.28 -0.07
CA PRO A 194 -7.88 22.48 0.75
C PRO A 194 -7.45 23.71 -0.05
N ALA A 195 -7.92 24.88 0.38
CA ALA A 195 -7.48 26.14 -0.21
C ALA A 195 -6.00 26.37 0.09
N PHE A 196 -5.23 26.73 -0.93
CA PHE A 196 -3.85 27.18 -0.75
C PHE A 196 -3.82 28.69 -0.53
N PRO A 197 -2.96 29.17 0.38
CA PRO A 197 -2.80 30.60 0.60
C PRO A 197 -2.23 31.28 -0.66
N SER A 198 -2.52 32.57 -0.85
CA SER A 198 -2.11 33.33 -2.04
C SER A 198 -0.59 33.44 -2.23
N ASN A 199 0.19 33.19 -1.18
CA ASN A 199 1.65 33.15 -1.21
C ASN A 199 2.22 31.73 -1.43
N ALA A 200 1.39 30.75 -1.81
CA ALA A 200 1.86 29.43 -2.17
C ALA A 200 2.72 29.49 -3.46
N TRP A 201 3.83 28.77 -3.48
CA TRP A 201 4.79 28.76 -4.59
C TRP A 201 5.31 27.33 -4.87
N GLN A 202 5.93 27.14 -6.02
CA GLN A 202 6.35 25.81 -6.50
C GLN A 202 7.86 25.62 -6.38
N LEU A 203 8.27 24.47 -5.84
CA LEU A 203 9.65 23.99 -5.90
C LEU A 203 9.67 22.68 -6.66
N GLU A 204 10.56 22.55 -7.64
CA GLU A 204 10.71 21.34 -8.43
C GLU A 204 12.05 20.68 -8.10
N VAL A 205 12.00 19.38 -7.79
CA VAL A 205 13.18 18.55 -7.56
C VAL A 205 13.17 17.49 -8.65
N MET A 206 14.02 17.68 -9.66
CA MET A 206 13.94 16.99 -10.95
C MET A 206 15.19 16.15 -11.21
N ALA A 207 15.07 15.07 -11.98
CA ALA A 207 16.20 14.44 -12.64
C ALA A 207 16.73 15.33 -13.78
N ASP A 208 17.93 15.05 -14.31
CA ASP A 208 18.54 15.87 -15.37
C ASP A 208 19.01 15.03 -16.55
N ARG A 209 18.12 14.94 -17.55
CA ARG A 209 18.38 14.29 -18.84
C ARG A 209 19.00 12.90 -18.67
N VAL A 210 18.43 12.12 -17.78
CA VAL A 210 18.82 10.73 -17.51
C VAL A 210 18.63 9.94 -18.79
N LYS A 211 19.69 9.30 -19.25
CA LYS A 211 19.60 8.30 -20.33
C LYS A 211 19.13 7.01 -19.68
N VAL A 212 17.82 6.76 -19.72
CA VAL A 212 17.22 5.58 -19.09
C VAL A 212 17.89 4.33 -19.67
N PRO A 213 18.55 3.49 -18.85
CA PRO A 213 19.22 2.30 -19.35
C PRO A 213 18.25 1.34 -20.01
N ASN A 214 18.77 0.58 -20.97
CA ASN A 214 18.06 -0.55 -21.52
C ASN A 214 18.16 -1.76 -20.58
N LYS A 215 17.54 -1.62 -19.40
CA LYS A 215 17.41 -2.63 -18.36
C LYS A 215 16.00 -2.53 -17.81
N GLU A 216 15.43 -3.67 -17.42
CA GLU A 216 14.08 -3.74 -16.86
C GLU A 216 13.90 -2.79 -15.67
N THR A 217 14.86 -2.75 -14.74
CA THR A 217 14.78 -1.92 -13.54
C THR A 217 16.02 -1.04 -13.40
N THR A 218 15.82 0.26 -13.12
CA THR A 218 16.90 1.20 -12.79
C THR A 218 16.45 2.16 -11.69
N TYR A 219 17.25 2.28 -10.62
CA TYR A 219 17.10 3.31 -9.60
C TYR A 219 18.13 4.42 -9.82
N TRP A 220 17.68 5.64 -10.03
CA TRP A 220 18.52 6.79 -10.33
C TRP A 220 18.45 7.84 -9.22
N CYS A 221 19.60 8.17 -8.63
CA CYS A 221 19.72 9.09 -7.51
C CYS A 221 20.34 10.41 -7.94
N ARG A 222 19.71 11.52 -7.53
CA ARG A 222 20.21 12.88 -7.75
C ARG A 222 20.16 13.72 -6.48
N VAL A 223 21.32 14.11 -5.96
CA VAL A 223 21.46 15.00 -4.80
C VAL A 223 21.46 16.45 -5.25
N GLN A 224 20.62 17.27 -4.62
CA GLN A 224 20.40 18.68 -4.96
C GLN A 224 20.37 19.54 -3.69
N LYS A 225 20.73 20.82 -3.83
CA LYS A 225 20.61 21.81 -2.76
C LYS A 225 19.35 22.63 -2.95
N LEU A 226 18.58 22.74 -1.88
CA LEU A 226 17.39 23.56 -1.80
C LEU A 226 17.72 25.07 -1.95
N PRO A 227 16.81 25.87 -2.54
CA PRO A 227 17.05 27.28 -2.79
C PRO A 227 17.19 28.11 -1.49
N PRO A 228 17.93 29.24 -1.52
CA PRO A 228 18.18 30.07 -0.34
C PRO A 228 16.93 30.60 0.38
N VAL A 229 15.78 30.70 -0.30
CA VAL A 229 14.50 31.10 0.31
C VAL A 229 14.09 30.14 1.44
N LEU A 230 14.50 28.87 1.37
CA LEU A 230 14.27 27.85 2.40
C LEU A 230 15.24 27.95 3.60
N ALA A 231 16.07 28.99 3.67
CA ALA A 231 16.72 29.37 4.93
C ALA A 231 15.69 29.77 6.02
N GLN A 232 14.45 30.09 5.61
CA GLN A 232 13.30 30.26 6.50
C GLN A 232 12.40 29.04 6.45
N LYS A 233 11.75 28.72 7.58
CA LYS A 233 10.80 27.62 7.67
C LYS A 233 9.59 27.87 6.77
N HIS A 234 9.22 26.85 6.01
CA HIS A 234 8.03 26.79 5.17
C HIS A 234 7.24 25.51 5.49
N HIS A 235 6.00 25.47 5.03
CA HIS A 235 5.20 24.25 4.99
C HIS A 235 5.03 23.75 3.56
N ILE A 236 5.25 22.46 3.37
CA ILE A 236 4.78 21.72 2.20
C ILE A 236 3.29 21.46 2.37
N LEU A 237 2.51 21.93 1.40
CA LEU A 237 1.06 21.78 1.36
C LEU A 237 0.62 20.64 0.43
N GLN A 238 1.43 20.36 -0.59
CA GLN A 238 1.18 19.32 -1.56
C GLN A 238 2.50 18.90 -2.19
N PHE A 239 2.60 17.64 -2.60
CA PHE A 239 3.57 17.20 -3.58
C PHE A 239 2.92 16.35 -4.66
N GLY A 240 3.52 16.28 -5.84
CA GLY A 240 3.02 15.46 -6.94
C GLY A 240 4.05 15.32 -8.05
N PRO A 241 3.79 14.43 -9.03
CA PRO A 241 4.74 14.12 -10.07
C PRO A 241 4.87 15.25 -11.10
N ILE A 242 6.05 15.37 -11.68
CA ILE A 242 6.28 16.00 -12.99
C ILE A 242 6.90 14.92 -13.84
N ILE A 243 6.15 14.39 -14.79
CA ILE A 243 6.64 13.36 -15.71
C ILE A 243 7.00 14.01 -17.03
N GLN A 244 8.18 13.68 -17.55
CA GLN A 244 8.61 14.07 -18.88
C GLN A 244 7.64 13.48 -19.91
N THR A 245 7.07 14.33 -20.76
CA THR A 245 6.08 13.92 -21.76
C THR A 245 6.60 12.75 -22.61
N GLY A 246 5.84 11.66 -22.64
CA GLY A 246 6.16 10.47 -23.43
C GLY A 246 6.98 9.42 -22.66
N ASN A 247 7.34 9.67 -21.40
CA ASN A 247 7.99 8.70 -20.51
C ASN A 247 7.04 8.22 -19.39
N ASP A 248 5.74 8.50 -19.50
CA ASP A 248 4.72 8.11 -18.51
C ASP A 248 4.70 6.60 -18.23
N HIS A 249 5.07 5.78 -19.21
CA HIS A 249 5.17 4.32 -19.07
C HIS A 249 6.49 3.85 -18.41
N LEU A 250 7.50 4.71 -18.28
CA LEU A 250 8.82 4.35 -17.75
C LEU A 250 8.98 4.69 -16.26
N VAL A 251 8.44 5.83 -15.82
CA VAL A 251 8.62 6.30 -14.44
C VAL A 251 7.63 5.57 -13.52
N HIS A 252 8.15 4.62 -12.74
CA HIS A 252 7.31 3.74 -11.92
C HIS A 252 7.06 4.31 -10.52
N HIS A 253 8.10 4.85 -9.87
CA HIS A 253 7.95 5.62 -8.63
C HIS A 253 9.07 6.65 -8.47
N MET A 254 8.84 7.64 -7.60
CA MET A 254 9.79 8.69 -7.27
C MET A 254 9.72 8.99 -5.77
N GLU A 255 10.88 9.20 -5.15
CA GLU A 255 10.99 9.61 -3.76
C GLU A 255 11.95 10.79 -3.61
N VAL A 256 11.66 11.68 -2.65
CA VAL A 256 12.56 12.76 -2.26
C VAL A 256 12.91 12.59 -0.80
N PHE A 257 14.19 12.37 -0.52
CA PHE A 257 14.75 12.23 0.82
C PHE A 257 15.43 13.51 1.29
N HIS A 258 15.22 13.86 2.55
CA HIS A 258 16.02 14.85 3.26
C HIS A 258 17.32 14.23 3.79
N CYS A 259 18.43 14.91 3.51
CA CYS A 259 19.73 14.59 4.06
C CYS A 259 19.86 15.14 5.49
N ALA A 260 19.22 14.48 6.43
CA ALA A 260 19.14 14.91 7.83
C ALA A 260 20.53 14.86 8.49
N GLY A 261 21.08 16.03 8.78
CA GLY A 261 22.37 16.22 9.44
C GLY A 261 22.52 17.65 9.94
N PRO A 262 23.66 18.01 10.55
CA PRO A 262 23.91 19.38 10.99
C PRO A 262 23.68 20.39 9.85
N PRO A 263 23.12 21.59 10.12
CA PRO A 263 22.80 22.57 9.07
C PRO A 263 24.00 23.00 8.21
N SER A 264 25.20 22.97 8.80
CA SER A 264 26.46 23.32 8.13
C SER A 264 27.08 22.16 7.33
N LEU A 265 26.61 20.93 7.52
CA LEU A 265 27.16 19.75 6.86
C LEU A 265 26.93 19.84 5.34
N GLN A 266 28.02 19.81 4.58
CA GLN A 266 27.97 19.76 3.12
C GLN A 266 27.83 18.30 2.65
N VAL A 267 26.77 18.03 1.89
CA VAL A 267 26.57 16.75 1.20
C VAL A 267 27.09 16.90 -0.24
N PRO A 268 27.91 15.97 -0.75
CA PRO A 268 28.35 15.99 -2.15
C PRO A 268 27.16 15.90 -3.10
N MET A 269 27.19 16.66 -4.19
CA MET A 269 26.27 16.44 -5.30
C MET A 269 26.54 15.09 -5.93
N TYR A 270 25.49 14.42 -6.36
CA TYR A 270 25.54 13.12 -6.99
C TYR A 270 24.45 13.03 -8.04
N ASP A 271 24.71 12.34 -9.15
CA ASP A 271 23.77 12.11 -10.24
C ASP A 271 24.17 10.80 -10.93
N GLY A 272 23.43 9.72 -10.67
CA GLY A 272 23.80 8.39 -11.15
C GLY A 272 22.97 7.27 -10.51
N PRO A 273 23.27 6.00 -10.85
CA PRO A 273 22.58 4.85 -10.27
C PRO A 273 22.72 4.80 -8.75
N CYS A 274 21.62 4.57 -8.04
CA CYS A 274 21.61 4.56 -6.57
C CYS A 274 22.50 3.46 -5.96
N ASP A 275 22.73 2.37 -6.69
CA ASP A 275 23.55 1.23 -6.30
C ASP A 275 25.01 1.32 -6.76
N ALA A 276 25.42 2.44 -7.38
CA ALA A 276 26.76 2.57 -7.93
C ALA A 276 27.83 2.55 -6.82
N ALA A 277 28.88 1.76 -7.03
CA ALA A 277 30.00 1.64 -6.09
C ALA A 277 30.76 2.97 -5.84
N ASN A 278 30.62 3.94 -6.74
CA ASN A 278 31.21 5.28 -6.61
C ASN A 278 30.27 6.32 -5.98
N ARG A 279 29.06 5.93 -5.55
CA ARG A 279 28.14 6.84 -4.83
C ARG A 279 28.80 7.29 -3.51
N PRO A 280 28.94 8.60 -3.24
CA PRO A 280 29.66 9.06 -2.05
C PRO A 280 28.96 8.64 -0.75
N ASP A 281 29.71 8.07 0.20
CA ASP A 281 29.17 7.59 1.49
C ASP A 281 28.40 8.67 2.27
N LYS A 282 28.79 9.94 2.14
CA LYS A 282 28.09 11.05 2.79
C LYS A 282 26.64 11.23 2.32
N THR A 283 26.25 10.67 1.17
CA THR A 283 24.86 10.69 0.69
C THR A 283 23.98 9.70 1.43
N GLN A 284 24.55 8.73 2.16
CA GLN A 284 23.80 7.74 2.93
C GLN A 284 22.99 8.34 4.09
N ILE A 285 23.19 9.61 4.44
CA ILE A 285 22.37 10.31 5.43
C ILE A 285 20.99 10.71 4.89
N CYS A 286 20.80 10.67 3.57
CA CYS A 286 19.55 11.04 2.89
C CYS A 286 18.55 9.88 2.98
N LYS A 287 17.95 9.71 4.16
CA LYS A 287 17.01 8.62 4.45
C LYS A 287 15.61 9.10 4.89
N LYS A 288 15.46 10.36 5.27
CA LYS A 288 14.19 10.88 5.77
C LYS A 288 13.27 11.24 4.59
N VAL A 289 12.23 10.45 4.35
CA VAL A 289 11.29 10.65 3.23
C VAL A 289 10.51 11.97 3.42
N LEU A 290 10.59 12.86 2.43
CA LEU A 290 9.78 14.08 2.34
C LEU A 290 8.56 13.91 1.42
N ALA A 291 8.71 13.10 0.37
CA ALA A 291 7.67 12.76 -0.58
C ALA A 291 7.96 11.39 -1.20
N ALA A 292 6.91 10.62 -1.46
CA ALA A 292 6.93 9.38 -2.20
C ALA A 292 5.70 9.30 -3.11
N TRP A 293 5.91 8.99 -4.37
CA TRP A 293 4.89 8.94 -5.41
C TRP A 293 5.09 7.68 -6.26
N ALA A 294 3.99 7.04 -6.68
CA ALA A 294 4.02 5.90 -7.58
C ALA A 294 3.08 6.10 -8.78
N MET A 295 3.31 5.36 -9.86
CA MET A 295 2.54 5.46 -11.11
C MET A 295 1.02 5.39 -10.88
N GLY A 296 0.28 6.31 -11.51
CA GLY A 296 -1.17 6.40 -11.35
C GLY A 296 -1.63 7.09 -10.05
N ALA A 297 -0.71 7.40 -9.12
CA ALA A 297 -1.04 8.19 -7.93
C ALA A 297 -1.31 9.66 -8.27
N ASP A 298 -2.34 10.23 -7.65
CA ASP A 298 -2.59 11.67 -7.69
C ASP A 298 -1.57 12.44 -6.83
N ALA A 299 -1.59 13.77 -6.96
CA ALA A 299 -0.82 14.62 -6.05
C ALA A 299 -1.31 14.44 -4.60
N PHE A 300 -0.37 14.18 -3.70
CA PHE A 300 -0.65 14.10 -2.26
C PHE A 300 -0.85 15.50 -1.68
N VAL A 301 -1.96 15.71 -0.97
CA VAL A 301 -2.30 17.01 -0.39
C VAL A 301 -2.41 16.91 1.12
N TYR A 302 -1.67 17.77 1.82
CA TYR A 302 -1.75 17.87 3.28
C TYR A 302 -3.08 18.50 3.72
N PRO A 303 -3.65 18.08 4.86
CA PRO A 303 -4.92 18.57 5.39
C PRO A 303 -4.83 20.05 5.81
N GLU A 304 -5.92 20.81 5.78
CA GLU A 304 -5.94 22.27 5.98
C GLU A 304 -5.28 22.72 7.31
N GLU A 305 -5.33 21.86 8.32
CA GLU A 305 -4.78 22.08 9.65
C GLU A 305 -3.26 21.98 9.70
N ALA A 306 -2.63 21.25 8.77
CA ALA A 306 -1.22 20.87 8.87
C ALA A 306 -0.44 20.97 7.55
N GLY A 307 0.88 21.15 7.67
CA GLY A 307 1.83 21.04 6.57
C GLY A 307 3.15 20.45 7.03
N LEU A 308 3.85 19.75 6.14
CA LEU A 308 5.17 19.21 6.48
C LEU A 308 6.20 20.34 6.52
N SER A 309 6.99 20.39 7.59
CA SER A 309 8.01 21.43 7.75
C SER A 309 9.20 21.22 6.82
N ILE A 310 9.63 22.28 6.12
CA ILE A 310 10.84 22.30 5.31
C ILE A 310 11.59 23.62 5.49
N GLY A 311 12.92 23.55 5.51
CA GLY A 311 13.77 24.73 5.68
C GLY A 311 13.82 25.27 7.11
N GLY A 312 14.50 26.40 7.28
CA GLY A 312 14.78 27.00 8.58
C GLY A 312 16.26 26.88 8.99
N LYS A 313 16.62 27.47 10.14
CA LYS A 313 18.01 27.58 10.60
C LYS A 313 18.64 26.23 10.94
N ASP A 314 17.83 25.30 11.44
CA ASP A 314 18.25 23.98 11.89
C ASP A 314 18.06 22.90 10.80
N PHE A 315 17.73 23.31 9.57
CA PHE A 315 17.47 22.41 8.46
C PHE A 315 18.69 22.31 7.54
N ASN A 316 19.17 21.08 7.31
CA ASN A 316 20.20 20.84 6.29
C ASN A 316 19.59 20.99 4.87
N PRO A 317 20.14 21.83 3.98
CA PRO A 317 19.49 22.19 2.73
C PRO A 317 19.65 21.17 1.61
N TYR A 318 20.16 19.96 1.88
CA TYR A 318 20.36 18.94 0.85
C TYR A 318 19.21 17.93 0.83
N VAL A 319 18.76 17.61 -0.38
CA VAL A 319 17.77 16.56 -0.65
C VAL A 319 18.29 15.63 -1.74
N MET A 320 17.80 14.39 -1.76
CA MET A 320 18.09 13.40 -2.79
C MET A 320 16.77 12.99 -3.45
N LEU A 321 16.69 13.14 -4.77
CA LEU A 321 15.64 12.53 -5.59
C LEU A 321 16.09 11.12 -5.97
N GLU A 322 15.22 10.14 -5.77
CA GLU A 322 15.35 8.81 -6.33
C GLU A 322 14.22 8.59 -7.34
N VAL A 323 14.57 8.19 -8.56
CA VAL A 323 13.61 7.84 -9.62
C VAL A 323 13.81 6.37 -9.97
N HIS A 324 12.75 5.58 -9.83
CA HIS A 324 12.72 4.20 -10.27
C HIS A 324 12.07 4.10 -11.65
N TYR A 325 12.88 3.71 -12.63
CA TYR A 325 12.42 3.40 -13.97
C TYR A 325 12.14 1.91 -14.10
N ASN A 326 10.95 1.58 -14.58
CA ASN A 326 10.56 0.25 -15.02
C ASN A 326 10.45 0.25 -16.56
N ASN A 327 11.33 -0.46 -17.24
CA ASN A 327 11.43 -0.51 -18.70
C ASN A 327 11.34 -1.98 -19.20
N PRO A 328 10.18 -2.64 -19.02
CA PRO A 328 10.00 -4.05 -19.37
C PRO A 328 10.14 -4.31 -20.88
N GLU A 329 9.81 -3.32 -21.70
CA GLU A 329 9.96 -3.38 -23.16
C GLU A 329 11.41 -3.18 -23.63
N LEU A 330 12.35 -2.93 -22.71
CA LEU A 330 13.77 -2.78 -23.02
C LEU A 330 14.02 -1.72 -24.12
N GLN A 331 13.31 -0.60 -24.01
CA GLN A 331 13.43 0.52 -24.92
C GLN A 331 14.73 1.28 -24.66
N GLY A 332 15.47 1.63 -25.73
CA GLY A 332 16.68 2.44 -25.66
C GLY A 332 16.47 3.86 -26.18
N GLY A 333 17.32 4.79 -25.75
CA GLY A 333 17.35 6.16 -26.28
C GLY A 333 16.39 7.15 -25.61
N ASN A 334 15.61 6.69 -24.63
CA ASN A 334 14.75 7.55 -23.81
C ASN A 334 15.61 8.47 -22.92
N ILE A 335 15.26 9.76 -22.93
CA ILE A 335 15.86 10.77 -22.07
C ILE A 335 14.77 11.28 -21.13
N ASP A 336 15.03 11.20 -19.83
CA ASP A 336 14.08 11.57 -18.80
C ASP A 336 14.59 12.71 -17.91
N SER A 337 13.69 13.62 -17.55
CA SER A 337 13.93 14.69 -16.58
C SER A 337 12.76 14.78 -15.61
N SER A 338 12.14 13.65 -15.26
CA SER A 338 10.99 13.59 -14.36
C SER A 338 11.41 13.87 -12.91
N GLY A 339 10.45 14.23 -12.07
CA GLY A 339 10.70 14.53 -10.66
C GLY A 339 9.45 14.88 -9.88
N ILE A 340 9.64 15.52 -8.72
CA ILE A 340 8.55 15.90 -7.82
C ILE A 340 8.42 17.42 -7.73
N ARG A 341 7.18 17.90 -7.85
CA ARG A 341 6.80 19.28 -7.54
C ARG A 341 6.26 19.37 -6.12
N PHE A 342 6.80 20.27 -5.33
CA PHE A 342 6.25 20.70 -4.06
C PHE A 342 5.47 22.01 -4.22
N ILE A 343 4.32 22.11 -3.57
CA ILE A 343 3.62 23.38 -3.31
C ILE A 343 3.93 23.79 -1.88
N LEU A 344 4.55 24.95 -1.72
CA LEU A 344 5.11 25.44 -0.46
C LEU A 344 4.45 26.74 -0.05
N THR A 345 4.39 27.03 1.24
CA THR A 345 3.99 28.35 1.75
C THR A 345 4.86 28.79 2.92
N LYS A 346 5.05 30.11 3.04
CA LYS A 346 5.63 30.74 4.24
C LYS A 346 4.56 31.00 5.31
N SER A 347 3.28 31.03 4.94
CA SER A 347 2.16 31.13 5.88
C SER A 347 1.90 29.77 6.50
N LEU A 348 2.60 29.47 7.59
CA LEU A 348 2.52 28.18 8.26
C LEU A 348 1.07 27.88 8.67
N ARG A 349 0.63 26.65 8.42
CA ARG A 349 -0.62 26.10 8.94
C ARG A 349 -0.52 25.93 10.46
N LYS A 350 -1.66 25.65 11.09
CA LYS A 350 -1.78 25.56 12.56
C LYS A 350 -0.81 24.55 13.16
N TYR A 351 -0.62 23.41 12.49
CA TYR A 351 0.21 22.33 12.97
C TYR A 351 1.32 21.97 11.99
N ASP A 352 2.47 21.58 12.53
CA ASP A 352 3.45 20.81 11.77
C ASP A 352 2.93 19.37 11.65
N ALA A 353 2.98 18.81 10.44
CA ALA A 353 2.78 17.39 10.24
C ALA A 353 4.03 16.62 10.68
N GLY A 354 3.81 15.49 11.37
CA GLY A 354 4.83 14.54 11.78
C GLY A 354 4.70 13.21 11.03
N VAL A 355 5.73 12.38 11.16
CA VAL A 355 5.75 10.99 10.70
C VAL A 355 6.17 10.11 11.87
N ILE A 356 5.42 9.04 12.14
CA ILE A 356 5.83 7.98 13.08
C ILE A 356 6.09 6.71 12.27
N GLU A 357 7.22 6.08 12.53
CA GLU A 357 7.53 4.75 11.99
C GLU A 357 6.98 3.67 12.94
N LEU A 358 6.06 2.85 12.43
CA LEU A 358 5.52 1.67 13.10
C LEU A 358 6.11 0.40 12.50
N GLY A 359 6.14 -0.70 13.28
CA GLY A 359 6.47 -2.03 12.79
C GLY A 359 7.71 -2.63 13.43
N LEU A 360 8.53 -3.32 12.64
CA LEU A 360 9.69 -4.06 13.14
C LEU A 360 10.94 -3.20 13.21
N GLU A 361 11.76 -3.46 14.22
CA GLU A 361 13.12 -2.91 14.29
C GLU A 361 13.99 -3.44 13.13
N TYR A 362 14.90 -2.59 12.65
CA TYR A 362 15.85 -2.94 11.59
C TYR A 362 17.03 -3.76 12.14
N THR A 363 16.74 -4.95 12.66
CA THR A 363 17.71 -5.86 13.29
C THR A 363 17.54 -7.28 12.79
N ASP A 364 18.59 -8.09 12.93
CA ASP A 364 18.59 -9.50 12.56
C ASP A 364 17.85 -10.40 13.54
N LYS A 365 17.20 -9.83 14.57
CA LYS A 365 16.42 -10.56 15.58
C LYS A 365 15.20 -11.25 15.00
N MET A 366 14.60 -10.64 13.98
CA MET A 366 13.43 -11.14 13.27
C MET A 366 13.88 -11.75 11.95
N ALA A 367 13.49 -12.99 11.69
CA ALA A 367 13.93 -13.76 10.54
C ALA A 367 12.75 -14.50 9.89
N ILE A 368 12.85 -14.66 8.58
CA ILE A 368 11.88 -15.39 7.75
C ILE A 368 12.60 -16.62 7.21
N PRO A 369 12.18 -17.84 7.59
CA PRO A 369 12.74 -19.06 7.04
C PRO A 369 12.65 -19.11 5.49
N PRO A 370 13.55 -19.84 4.81
CA PRO A 370 13.48 -20.01 3.36
C PRO A 370 12.26 -20.84 2.95
N GLN A 371 11.86 -20.73 1.67
CA GLN A 371 10.86 -21.59 1.03
C GLN A 371 9.44 -21.50 1.65
N GLN A 372 9.02 -20.32 2.12
CA GLN A 372 7.67 -20.12 2.69
C GLN A 372 6.76 -19.44 1.67
N GLU A 373 5.56 -20.01 1.45
CA GLU A 373 4.51 -19.37 0.65
C GLU A 373 3.97 -18.13 1.34
N ALA A 374 3.81 -18.20 2.67
CA ALA A 374 3.41 -17.10 3.52
C ALA A 374 4.05 -17.28 4.91
N PHE A 375 4.75 -16.27 5.40
CA PHE A 375 5.24 -16.18 6.77
C PHE A 375 4.99 -14.77 7.31
N THR A 376 4.42 -14.67 8.51
CA THR A 376 4.02 -13.37 9.08
C THR A 376 4.98 -12.92 10.17
N LEU A 377 5.32 -11.64 10.17
CA LEU A 377 6.01 -10.98 11.28
C LEU A 377 5.20 -9.76 11.73
N SER A 378 5.10 -9.58 13.06
CA SER A 378 4.34 -8.50 13.68
C SER A 378 5.26 -7.59 14.50
N GLY A 379 5.19 -6.30 14.25
CA GLY A 379 5.81 -5.25 15.04
C GLY A 379 4.76 -4.44 15.81
N HIS A 380 5.11 -4.05 17.03
CA HIS A 380 4.18 -3.46 17.98
C HIS A 380 4.62 -2.05 18.37
N CYS A 381 3.65 -1.15 18.41
CA CYS A 381 3.70 0.07 19.18
C CYS A 381 2.76 -0.10 20.37
N ILE A 382 3.32 -0.39 21.54
CA ILE A 382 2.55 -0.74 22.74
C ILE A 382 1.98 0.51 23.45
N GLN A 383 0.94 0.29 24.25
CA GLN A 383 0.23 1.32 25.02
C GLN A 383 1.16 2.17 25.90
N GLU A 384 2.25 1.59 26.43
CA GLU A 384 3.22 2.31 27.27
C GLU A 384 3.99 3.35 26.45
N CYS A 385 4.36 3.03 25.20
CA CYS A 385 5.10 3.93 24.34
C CYS A 385 4.22 5.07 23.82
N THR A 386 2.99 4.78 23.38
CA THR A 386 2.03 5.83 23.01
C THR A 386 1.65 6.70 24.21
N GLY A 387 1.52 6.08 25.40
CA GLY A 387 1.23 6.75 26.66
C GLY A 387 2.24 7.85 27.03
N VAL A 388 3.53 7.61 26.79
CA VAL A 388 4.59 8.60 27.06
C VAL A 388 4.94 9.49 25.87
N GLY A 389 4.74 8.99 24.65
CA GLY A 389 5.19 9.62 23.41
C GLY A 389 4.18 10.57 22.76
N LEU A 390 2.88 10.38 23.02
CA LEU A 390 1.80 11.16 22.41
C LEU A 390 1.26 12.25 23.36
N PRO A 391 0.76 13.38 22.81
CA PRO A 391 0.09 14.41 23.61
C PRO A 391 -1.24 13.92 24.18
N GLN A 392 -1.69 14.52 25.29
CA GLN A 392 -2.93 14.11 25.98
C GLN A 392 -4.20 14.13 25.12
N HIS A 393 -4.27 14.99 24.11
CA HIS A 393 -5.39 15.06 23.17
C HIS A 393 -5.24 14.12 21.96
N GLY A 394 -4.15 13.33 21.93
CA GLY A 394 -3.83 12.43 20.83
C GLY A 394 -3.34 13.12 19.57
N ILE A 395 -3.23 12.31 18.53
CA ILE A 395 -2.84 12.72 17.18
C ILE A 395 -3.90 12.30 16.17
N HIS A 396 -3.99 13.04 15.07
CA HIS A 396 -4.84 12.76 13.92
C HIS A 396 -3.97 12.21 12.79
N VAL A 397 -4.05 10.91 12.56
CA VAL A 397 -3.38 10.24 11.45
C VAL A 397 -4.24 10.41 10.20
N PHE A 398 -3.68 10.98 9.13
CA PHE A 398 -4.42 11.28 7.91
C PHE A 398 -3.86 10.57 6.67
N ALA A 399 -2.65 10.01 6.74
CA ALA A 399 -2.08 9.21 5.66
C ALA A 399 -1.18 8.09 6.20
N SER A 400 -0.89 7.11 5.36
CA SER A 400 -0.04 5.97 5.68
C SER A 400 0.71 5.49 4.44
N GLN A 401 1.98 5.13 4.61
CA GLN A 401 2.81 4.48 3.59
C GLN A 401 3.31 3.13 4.13
N LEU A 402 2.99 2.06 3.43
CA LEU A 402 3.38 0.70 3.78
C LEU A 402 4.69 0.35 3.06
N HIS A 403 5.62 -0.30 3.77
CA HIS A 403 6.95 -0.59 3.26
C HIS A 403 7.47 -1.96 3.72
N THR A 404 7.93 -2.75 2.76
CA THR A 404 8.76 -3.95 2.94
C THR A 404 9.87 -3.98 1.88
N HIS A 405 10.79 -4.93 1.97
CA HIS A 405 11.64 -5.28 0.84
C HIS A 405 11.00 -6.41 0.02
N LEU A 406 11.79 -7.00 -0.89
CA LEU A 406 11.37 -7.76 -2.07
C LEU A 406 10.41 -8.94 -1.83
N THR A 407 10.32 -9.48 -0.62
CA THR A 407 9.50 -10.66 -0.31
C THR A 407 8.14 -10.33 0.30
N GLY A 408 7.86 -9.07 0.66
CA GLY A 408 6.56 -8.70 1.24
C GLY A 408 5.42 -8.72 0.23
N THR A 409 4.29 -9.33 0.62
CA THR A 409 3.09 -9.53 -0.22
C THR A 409 1.82 -8.96 0.38
N ARG A 410 1.83 -8.68 1.70
CA ARG A 410 0.69 -8.09 2.42
C ARG A 410 1.16 -7.33 3.64
N VAL A 411 0.55 -6.18 3.90
CA VAL A 411 0.84 -5.36 5.09
C VAL A 411 -0.47 -4.87 5.71
N VAL A 412 -0.60 -5.01 7.03
CA VAL A 412 -1.80 -4.59 7.78
C VAL A 412 -1.36 -3.85 9.03
N THR A 413 -2.07 -2.78 9.40
CA THR A 413 -1.89 -2.07 10.67
C THR A 413 -3.21 -2.02 11.44
N ARG A 414 -3.24 -2.74 12.56
CA ARG A 414 -4.38 -2.83 13.47
C ARG A 414 -4.30 -1.73 14.53
N HIS A 415 -5.44 -1.21 14.96
CA HIS A 415 -5.55 -0.18 16.00
C HIS A 415 -6.30 -0.75 17.20
N ILE A 416 -5.68 -0.75 18.37
CA ILE A 416 -6.22 -1.34 19.59
C ILE A 416 -6.38 -0.22 20.63
N ARG A 417 -7.55 -0.17 21.27
CA ARG A 417 -7.84 0.73 22.40
C ARG A 417 -8.49 -0.08 23.52
N ASP A 418 -7.92 -0.02 24.73
CA ASP A 418 -8.43 -0.72 25.91
C ASP A 418 -8.61 -2.25 25.72
N GLY A 419 -7.85 -2.85 24.80
CA GLY A 419 -7.92 -4.27 24.43
C GLY A 419 -8.99 -4.61 23.39
N GLU A 420 -9.76 -3.63 22.91
CA GLU A 420 -10.67 -3.76 21.78
C GLU A 420 -9.99 -3.34 20.48
N GLU A 421 -10.13 -4.14 19.43
CA GLU A 421 -9.66 -3.78 18.10
C GLU A 421 -10.67 -2.84 17.43
N LEU A 422 -10.17 -1.69 16.99
CA LEU A 422 -10.86 -0.67 16.23
C LEU A 422 -10.62 -0.89 14.72
N PRO A 423 -11.38 -0.23 13.82
CA PRO A 423 -11.16 -0.35 12.38
C PRO A 423 -9.68 -0.18 12.02
N MET A 424 -9.17 -1.08 11.18
CA MET A 424 -7.77 -1.10 10.76
C MET A 424 -7.33 0.29 10.28
N LEU A 425 -6.14 0.71 10.72
CA LEU A 425 -5.60 2.02 10.36
C LEU A 425 -5.27 2.08 8.87
N ASN A 426 -4.58 1.05 8.37
CA ASN A 426 -4.32 0.85 6.95
C ASN A 426 -4.09 -0.63 6.67
N TYR A 427 -4.36 -1.07 5.45
CA TYR A 427 -4.09 -2.42 4.98
C TYR A 427 -3.87 -2.43 3.47
N ASP A 428 -3.11 -3.42 3.01
CA ASP A 428 -2.97 -3.76 1.61
C ASP A 428 -2.72 -5.27 1.50
N ASN A 429 -3.74 -5.99 1.06
CA ASN A 429 -3.71 -7.45 0.96
C ASN A 429 -3.01 -7.93 -0.31
N HIS A 430 -2.87 -7.03 -1.27
CA HIS A 430 -2.25 -7.23 -2.58
C HIS A 430 -0.99 -6.37 -2.69
N TYR A 431 -0.33 -6.12 -1.56
CA TYR A 431 0.80 -5.22 -1.48
C TYR A 431 1.91 -5.64 -2.45
N SER A 432 2.49 -4.66 -3.14
CA SER A 432 3.68 -4.86 -3.94
C SER A 432 4.79 -3.91 -3.54
N THR A 433 5.97 -4.47 -3.35
CA THR A 433 7.21 -3.76 -3.04
C THR A 433 7.60 -2.77 -4.14
N HIS A 434 7.12 -2.96 -5.37
CA HIS A 434 7.39 -2.06 -6.47
C HIS A 434 6.44 -0.85 -6.50
N PHE A 435 5.29 -0.92 -5.82
CA PHE A 435 4.23 0.08 -5.81
C PHE A 435 3.98 0.61 -4.39
N GLN A 436 4.81 1.55 -3.96
CA GLN A 436 4.78 2.14 -2.63
C GLN A 436 4.41 3.62 -2.71
N GLU A 437 3.14 3.95 -2.48
CA GLU A 437 2.65 5.33 -2.45
C GLU A 437 2.26 5.73 -1.02
N ILE A 438 2.27 7.04 -0.73
CA ILE A 438 1.67 7.57 0.49
C ILE A 438 0.17 7.73 0.25
N ARG A 439 -0.65 6.90 0.90
CA ARG A 439 -2.11 6.91 0.74
C ARG A 439 -2.77 7.77 1.80
N LEU A 440 -3.69 8.63 1.38
CA LEU A 440 -4.59 9.31 2.31
C LEU A 440 -5.58 8.29 2.90
N LEU A 441 -5.82 8.39 4.19
CA LEU A 441 -6.83 7.58 4.86
C LEU A 441 -8.23 8.12 4.53
N PRO A 442 -9.26 7.27 4.41
CA PRO A 442 -10.60 7.71 4.04
C PRO A 442 -11.14 8.82 4.95
N LYS A 443 -10.77 8.73 6.23
CA LYS A 443 -10.98 9.74 7.24
C LYS A 443 -9.76 9.78 8.16
N PRO A 444 -9.41 10.95 8.73
CA PRO A 444 -8.41 11.01 9.77
C PRO A 444 -8.79 10.12 10.97
N VAL A 445 -7.83 9.36 11.48
CA VAL A 445 -7.99 8.45 12.63
C VAL A 445 -7.32 9.06 13.85
N VAL A 446 -8.03 9.09 14.98
CA VAL A 446 -7.51 9.63 16.24
C VAL A 446 -6.83 8.53 17.04
N ILE A 447 -5.53 8.68 17.27
CA ILE A 447 -4.73 7.81 18.14
C ILE A 447 -4.47 8.55 19.45
N LEU A 448 -4.88 7.95 20.56
CA LEU A 448 -4.75 8.51 21.91
C LEU A 448 -3.55 7.89 22.64
N PRO A 449 -2.98 8.57 23.65
CA PRO A 449 -2.05 7.95 24.58
C PRO A 449 -2.71 6.73 25.24
N GLY A 450 -2.02 5.58 25.24
CA GLY A 450 -2.55 4.30 25.75
C GLY A 450 -3.14 3.40 24.66
N ASP A 451 -3.31 3.89 23.43
CA ASP A 451 -3.64 3.02 22.31
C ASP A 451 -2.42 2.15 21.91
N SER A 452 -2.67 1.00 21.29
CA SER A 452 -1.63 0.18 20.66
C SER A 452 -1.86 0.04 19.16
N LEU A 453 -0.76 0.01 18.40
CA LEU A 453 -0.77 -0.20 16.96
C LEU A 453 0.08 -1.44 16.66
N ILE A 454 -0.47 -2.35 15.85
CA ILE A 454 0.22 -3.60 15.48
C ILE A 454 0.33 -3.63 13.97
N THR A 455 1.56 -3.58 13.45
CA THR A 455 1.85 -3.69 12.02
C THR A 455 2.34 -5.10 11.72
N THR A 456 1.59 -5.84 10.91
CA THR A 456 1.91 -7.20 10.50
C THR A 456 2.19 -7.23 9.00
N CYS A 457 3.33 -7.82 8.64
CA CYS A 457 3.72 -8.04 7.25
C CYS A 457 3.73 -9.54 6.95
N THR A 458 3.28 -9.92 5.76
CA THR A 458 3.34 -11.29 5.23
C THR A 458 4.38 -11.34 4.12
N TYR A 459 5.21 -12.38 4.14
CA TYR A 459 6.32 -12.55 3.23
C TYR A 459 6.22 -13.87 2.47
N ASN A 460 6.63 -13.86 1.20
CA ASN A 460 6.83 -15.03 0.36
C ASN A 460 8.33 -15.22 0.08
N THR A 461 8.89 -16.31 0.60
CA THR A 461 10.30 -16.70 0.45
C THR A 461 10.45 -18.00 -0.33
N VAL A 462 9.46 -18.43 -1.12
CA VAL A 462 9.51 -19.66 -1.94
C VAL A 462 10.80 -19.75 -2.76
N ASN A 463 11.23 -18.61 -3.31
CA ASN A 463 12.42 -18.50 -4.16
C ASN A 463 13.73 -18.20 -3.40
N ARG A 464 13.73 -18.21 -2.06
CA ARG A 464 14.92 -17.99 -1.24
C ARG A 464 15.44 -19.33 -0.72
N GLU A 465 16.70 -19.63 -1.01
CA GLU A 465 17.37 -20.83 -0.49
C GLU A 465 17.76 -20.71 0.99
N ASN A 466 18.08 -19.49 1.44
CA ASN A 466 18.55 -19.20 2.80
C ASN A 466 17.55 -18.34 3.58
N VAL A 467 17.67 -18.37 4.91
CA VAL A 467 16.92 -17.50 5.81
C VAL A 467 17.11 -16.03 5.44
N THR A 468 16.00 -15.29 5.44
CA THR A 468 15.99 -13.84 5.20
C THR A 468 15.89 -13.12 6.53
N LEU A 469 16.80 -12.19 6.80
CA LEU A 469 16.91 -11.51 8.09
C LEU A 469 16.33 -10.09 8.00
N GLY A 470 15.90 -9.53 9.13
CA GLY A 470 15.59 -8.10 9.22
C GLY A 470 16.85 -7.25 9.06
N GLY A 471 16.78 -6.17 8.27
CA GLY A 471 17.97 -5.36 7.99
C GLY A 471 17.75 -4.23 7.00
N PHE A 472 18.84 -3.53 6.68
CA PHE A 472 18.82 -2.38 5.77
C PHE A 472 19.08 -2.75 4.31
N ALA A 473 19.64 -3.93 4.02
CA ALA A 473 19.93 -4.30 2.65
C ALA A 473 18.67 -4.75 1.91
N ILE A 474 18.60 -4.52 0.60
CA ILE A 474 17.48 -4.98 -0.23
C ILE A 474 17.28 -6.51 -0.21
N SER A 475 18.33 -7.26 0.11
CA SER A 475 18.29 -8.72 0.30
C SER A 475 17.73 -9.14 1.66
N ASP A 476 17.83 -8.25 2.66
CA ASP A 476 17.21 -8.38 3.98
C ASP A 476 15.72 -7.99 3.87
N GLU A 477 15.01 -7.95 4.98
CA GLU A 477 13.61 -7.52 5.03
C GLU A 477 13.31 -6.40 6.02
N MET A 478 12.19 -5.73 5.75
CA MET A 478 11.60 -4.71 6.62
C MET A 478 10.10 -4.94 6.76
N CYS A 479 9.52 -4.48 7.88
CA CYS A 479 8.08 -4.34 8.06
C CYS A 479 7.79 -2.97 8.65
N VAL A 480 7.32 -2.03 7.82
CA VAL A 480 7.13 -0.64 8.26
C VAL A 480 5.82 -0.08 7.77
N ASN A 481 5.16 0.68 8.65
CA ASN A 481 4.13 1.62 8.27
C ASN A 481 4.53 3.03 8.74
N TYR A 482 4.73 3.94 7.80
CA TYR A 482 4.93 5.36 8.07
C TYR A 482 3.57 6.04 8.16
N ILE A 483 3.16 6.42 9.36
CA ILE A 483 1.90 7.15 9.57
C ILE A 483 2.17 8.65 9.55
N HIS A 484 1.41 9.39 8.74
CA HIS A 484 1.48 10.86 8.69
C HIS A 484 0.38 11.44 9.55
N TYR A 485 0.75 12.36 10.45
CA TYR A 485 -0.17 12.83 11.48
C TYR A 485 0.02 14.30 11.86
N TYR A 486 -0.93 14.85 12.60
CA TYR A 486 -0.81 16.12 13.30
C TYR A 486 -1.57 16.10 14.64
N PRO A 487 -1.24 16.97 15.62
CA PRO A 487 -0.04 17.81 15.67
C PRO A 487 1.23 16.97 15.85
N ASN A 488 2.36 17.46 15.36
CA ASN A 488 3.66 16.80 15.54
C ASN A 488 3.93 16.51 17.03
N ALA A 489 4.31 15.27 17.34
CA ALA A 489 4.59 14.79 18.68
C ALA A 489 6.09 14.52 18.85
N ARG A 490 6.53 14.18 20.06
CA ARG A 490 7.93 13.82 20.30
C ARG A 490 8.28 12.47 19.69
N LEU A 491 7.34 11.52 19.70
CA LEU A 491 7.50 10.17 19.18
C LEU A 491 7.70 10.18 17.66
N GLU A 492 8.79 9.56 17.20
CA GLU A 492 9.10 9.37 15.77
C GLU A 492 9.28 7.90 15.42
N VAL A 493 9.83 7.08 16.33
CA VAL A 493 9.97 5.63 16.14
C VAL A 493 9.21 4.90 17.23
N CYS A 494 8.26 4.05 16.83
CA CYS A 494 7.54 3.15 17.70
C CYS A 494 7.55 1.74 17.09
N LYS A 495 8.65 1.03 17.32
CA LYS A 495 8.93 -0.28 16.72
C LYS A 495 9.25 -1.32 17.77
N SER A 496 9.14 -2.59 17.39
CA SER A 496 9.52 -3.70 18.26
C SER A 496 10.23 -4.82 17.53
N ALA A 497 10.89 -5.69 18.28
CA ALA A 497 11.34 -7.00 17.84
C ALA A 497 11.22 -7.99 19.01
N ILE A 498 11.47 -9.27 18.78
CA ILE A 498 11.65 -10.23 19.86
C ILE A 498 12.76 -9.74 20.82
N SER A 499 12.56 -9.94 22.12
CA SER A 499 13.58 -9.63 23.13
C SER A 499 14.83 -10.49 22.98
N ASP A 500 15.98 -9.94 23.36
CA ASP A 500 17.26 -10.65 23.30
C ASP A 500 17.27 -11.93 24.16
N ASP A 501 16.64 -11.88 25.34
CA ASP A 501 16.60 -13.01 26.28
C ASP A 501 15.75 -14.17 25.75
N ALA A 502 14.59 -13.86 25.14
CA ALA A 502 13.74 -14.87 24.52
C ALA A 502 14.44 -15.51 23.31
N LEU A 503 15.09 -14.71 22.48
CA LEU A 503 15.79 -15.22 21.30
C LEU A 503 17.01 -16.08 21.68
N ARG A 504 17.80 -15.67 22.67
CA ARG A 504 18.89 -16.50 23.23
C ARG A 504 18.37 -17.83 23.78
N THR A 505 17.23 -17.79 24.46
CA THR A 505 16.58 -18.99 25.00
C THR A 505 16.14 -19.93 23.88
N TYR A 506 15.57 -19.41 22.79
CA TYR A 506 15.22 -20.19 21.61
C TYR A 506 16.44 -20.86 20.97
N PHE A 507 17.53 -20.12 20.75
CA PHE A 507 18.73 -20.72 20.16
C PHE A 507 19.33 -21.81 21.03
N ARG A 508 19.33 -21.65 22.36
CA ARG A 508 19.72 -22.71 23.29
C ARG A 508 18.77 -23.92 23.19
N TYR A 509 17.46 -23.69 23.12
CA TYR A 509 16.47 -24.77 22.99
C TYR A 509 16.71 -25.59 21.72
N ILE A 510 16.86 -24.92 20.58
CA ILE A 510 17.10 -25.55 19.28
C ILE A 510 18.48 -26.26 19.22
N ARG A 511 19.48 -25.77 19.95
CA ARG A 511 20.76 -26.48 20.16
C ARG A 511 20.57 -27.77 20.94
N GLU A 512 19.99 -27.69 22.14
CA GLU A 512 19.97 -28.77 23.12
C GLU A 512 18.96 -29.88 22.76
N TRP A 513 17.82 -29.50 22.18
CA TRP A 513 16.69 -30.42 21.95
C TRP A 513 16.54 -30.81 20.48
N GLU A 514 16.93 -29.94 19.54
CA GLU A 514 16.84 -30.18 18.10
C GLU A 514 18.20 -30.44 17.44
N ASN A 515 19.28 -30.49 18.24
CA ASN A 515 20.67 -30.77 17.82
C ASN A 515 21.14 -29.88 16.66
N GLN A 516 20.72 -28.60 16.65
CA GLN A 516 21.13 -27.64 15.64
C GLN A 516 22.44 -26.92 16.04
N PRO A 517 23.26 -26.48 15.07
CA PRO A 517 24.58 -25.90 15.32
C PRO A 517 24.51 -24.39 15.67
N THR A 518 23.60 -24.01 16.57
CA THR A 518 23.56 -22.65 17.15
C THR A 518 24.53 -22.55 18.33
N ASN A 519 25.08 -21.37 18.59
CA ASN A 519 26.03 -21.11 19.68
C ASN A 519 25.83 -19.70 20.26
N ASP A 520 26.00 -19.55 21.57
CA ASP A 520 25.83 -18.28 22.28
C ASP A 520 26.98 -17.30 21.98
N GLU A 521 28.12 -17.80 21.49
CA GLU A 521 29.25 -16.98 21.02
C GLU A 521 29.06 -16.47 19.58
N GLN A 522 28.13 -17.06 18.81
CA GLN A 522 27.83 -16.62 17.45
C GLN A 522 26.86 -15.43 17.47
N GLY A 523 26.98 -14.56 16.47
CA GLY A 523 25.97 -13.52 16.22
C GLY A 523 24.61 -14.11 15.85
N ILE A 524 23.54 -13.35 16.06
CA ILE A 524 22.15 -13.76 15.80
C ILE A 524 21.98 -14.23 14.34
N SER A 525 22.43 -13.42 13.38
CA SER A 525 22.47 -13.77 11.95
C SER A 525 23.11 -15.14 11.68
N SER A 526 24.24 -15.44 12.33
CA SER A 526 24.95 -16.70 12.13
C SER A 526 24.19 -17.88 12.70
N ASN A 527 23.55 -17.71 13.86
CA ASN A 527 22.69 -18.72 14.46
C ASN A 527 21.50 -19.06 13.57
N TYR A 528 20.79 -18.07 13.02
CA TYR A 528 19.70 -18.34 12.08
C TYR A 528 20.17 -19.06 10.81
N LYS A 529 21.34 -18.69 10.28
CA LYS A 529 21.92 -19.31 9.08
C LYS A 529 22.41 -20.74 9.31
N SER A 530 22.68 -21.12 10.55
CA SER A 530 23.17 -22.46 10.89
C SER A 530 22.05 -23.49 11.10
N ILE A 531 20.81 -23.04 11.28
CA ILE A 531 19.64 -23.91 11.47
C ILE A 531 19.24 -24.58 10.15
N GLU A 532 19.03 -25.89 10.19
CA GLU A 532 18.34 -26.62 9.13
C GLU A 532 16.82 -26.46 9.28
N TRP A 533 16.21 -25.71 8.37
CA TRP A 533 14.80 -25.35 8.44
C TRP A 533 13.88 -26.50 7.99
N THR A 534 13.09 -27.01 8.92
CA THR A 534 11.99 -27.96 8.66
C THR A 534 10.65 -27.30 8.98
N LYS A 535 9.54 -27.83 8.47
CA LYS A 535 8.19 -27.30 8.76
C LYS A 535 7.92 -27.15 10.27
N VAL A 536 8.42 -28.09 11.08
CA VAL A 536 8.27 -28.04 12.55
C VAL A 536 9.05 -26.88 13.15
N ARG A 537 10.28 -26.63 12.71
CA ARG A 537 11.11 -25.51 13.21
C ARG A 537 10.60 -24.16 12.75
N VAL A 538 10.06 -24.08 11.53
CA VAL A 538 9.38 -22.89 11.03
C VAL A 538 8.19 -22.56 11.93
N GLN A 539 7.33 -23.55 12.25
CA GLN A 539 6.20 -23.33 13.15
C GLN A 539 6.67 -22.94 14.56
N ALA A 540 7.69 -23.60 15.11
CA ALA A 540 8.23 -23.26 16.43
C ALA A 540 8.79 -21.83 16.50
N LEU A 541 9.42 -21.34 15.43
CA LEU A 541 9.86 -19.95 15.33
C LEU A 541 8.67 -18.98 15.25
N HIS A 542 7.65 -19.32 14.47
CA HIS A 542 6.42 -18.52 14.37
C HIS A 542 5.72 -18.40 15.72
N ASP A 543 5.51 -19.53 16.42
CA ASP A 543 4.90 -19.57 17.75
C ASP A 543 5.72 -18.77 18.78
N LEU A 544 7.06 -18.81 18.67
CA LEU A 544 7.95 -17.99 19.50
C LEU A 544 7.67 -16.50 19.27
N TYR A 545 7.59 -16.05 18.02
CA TYR A 545 7.37 -14.63 17.73
C TYR A 545 6.00 -14.12 18.22
N GLU A 546 4.97 -14.97 18.21
CA GLU A 546 3.64 -14.61 18.73
C GLU A 546 3.60 -14.53 20.28
N ALA A 547 4.41 -15.34 20.98
CA ALA A 547 4.34 -15.45 22.43
C ALA A 547 5.45 -14.72 23.20
N ALA A 548 6.60 -14.46 22.57
CA ALA A 548 7.78 -13.96 23.26
C ALA A 548 7.63 -12.50 23.72
N PRO A 549 8.29 -12.11 24.83
CA PRO A 549 8.46 -10.71 25.18
C PRO A 549 9.19 -9.93 24.10
N LEU A 550 8.86 -8.64 23.99
CA LEU A 550 9.37 -7.71 23.01
C LEU A 550 10.54 -6.89 23.57
N GLY A 551 11.45 -6.49 22.69
CA GLY A 551 12.26 -5.28 22.83
C GLY A 551 11.61 -4.16 22.03
N MET A 552 11.57 -2.95 22.59
CA MET A 552 10.89 -1.78 22.02
C MET A 552 11.87 -0.66 21.69
N GLN A 553 11.80 -0.16 20.47
CA GLN A 553 12.33 1.14 20.06
C GLN A 553 11.24 2.20 20.18
N CYS A 554 11.19 2.84 21.34
CA CYS A 554 10.34 3.99 21.63
C CYS A 554 11.21 5.27 21.64
N ASN A 555 11.43 5.86 20.46
CA ASN A 555 12.40 6.96 20.30
C ASN A 555 11.73 8.24 19.84
N GLY A 556 12.28 9.36 20.32
CA GLY A 556 11.90 10.68 19.88
C GLY A 556 12.61 11.14 18.60
N SER A 557 12.14 12.23 18.02
CA SER A 557 12.71 12.83 16.79
C SER A 557 14.18 13.24 16.87
N ASP A 558 14.72 13.42 18.07
CA ASP A 558 16.13 13.73 18.32
C ASP A 558 17.01 12.46 18.39
N GLY A 559 16.42 11.28 18.17
CA GLY A 559 17.07 9.98 18.29
C GLY A 559 17.19 9.48 19.73
N THR A 560 16.69 10.22 20.72
CA THR A 560 16.74 9.80 22.13
C THR A 560 15.61 8.82 22.47
N ARG A 561 15.90 7.81 23.30
CA ARG A 561 14.88 6.89 23.82
C ARG A 561 13.98 7.63 24.80
N LEU A 562 12.67 7.47 24.67
CA LEU A 562 11.69 8.06 25.61
C LEU A 562 11.79 7.38 26.99
N PRO A 563 11.35 8.03 28.08
CA PRO A 563 11.40 7.43 29.41
C PRO A 563 10.54 6.17 29.50
N GLY A 564 11.14 5.05 29.93
CA GLY A 564 10.44 3.79 30.13
C GLY A 564 11.39 2.60 30.20
N LEU A 565 10.86 1.44 30.61
CA LEU A 565 11.54 0.14 30.51
C LEU A 565 11.01 -0.55 29.26
N TRP A 566 11.89 -0.73 28.29
CA TRP A 566 11.51 -1.07 26.91
C TRP A 566 12.00 -2.45 26.47
N ASP A 567 12.67 -3.18 27.35
CA ASP A 567 13.21 -4.49 27.06
C ASP A 567 12.42 -5.54 27.88
N ASN A 568 12.18 -6.71 27.29
CA ASN A 568 11.40 -7.81 27.90
C ASN A 568 9.95 -7.44 28.28
N ILE A 569 9.28 -6.63 27.45
CA ILE A 569 7.89 -6.22 27.69
C ILE A 569 6.90 -7.12 26.96
N ALA A 570 5.74 -7.39 27.55
CA ALA A 570 4.70 -8.18 26.88
C ALA A 570 4.03 -7.35 25.76
N ALA A 571 3.63 -8.02 24.67
CA ALA A 571 2.78 -7.41 23.66
C ALA A 571 1.42 -6.98 24.26
N THR A 572 0.85 -5.88 23.78
CA THR A 572 -0.48 -5.44 24.21
C THR A 572 -1.55 -6.48 23.80
N PRO A 573 -2.33 -7.02 24.75
CA PRO A 573 -3.28 -8.09 24.45
C PRO A 573 -4.48 -7.56 23.66
N VAL A 574 -4.85 -8.27 22.59
CA VAL A 574 -6.11 -8.05 21.87
C VAL A 574 -7.18 -8.95 22.46
N LYS A 575 -8.09 -8.37 23.25
CA LYS A 575 -9.16 -9.12 23.94
C LYS A 575 -10.38 -9.32 23.04
N LEU A 576 -10.70 -8.32 22.22
CA LEU A 576 -11.85 -8.32 21.31
C LEU A 576 -11.33 -8.01 19.90
N PRO A 577 -10.92 -9.04 19.13
CA PRO A 577 -10.51 -8.83 17.74
C PRO A 577 -11.71 -8.48 16.85
N LEU A 578 -11.47 -7.72 15.79
CA LEU A 578 -12.52 -7.44 14.80
C LEU A 578 -12.83 -8.69 14.00
N PRO A 579 -14.12 -8.97 13.70
CA PRO A 579 -14.47 -10.01 12.75
C PRO A 579 -14.00 -9.62 11.35
N PRO A 580 -13.71 -10.61 10.47
CA PRO A 580 -13.49 -10.33 9.06
C PRO A 580 -14.66 -9.54 8.45
N PRO A 581 -14.41 -8.66 7.47
CA PRO A 581 -15.46 -7.95 6.76
C PRO A 581 -16.47 -8.95 6.16
N ALA A 582 -17.77 -8.72 6.39
CA ALA A 582 -18.80 -9.56 5.78
C ALA A 582 -18.91 -9.23 4.29
N ARG A 583 -18.95 -10.26 3.43
CA ARG A 583 -19.29 -10.08 2.01
C ARG A 583 -20.76 -9.71 1.88
N SER A 584 -21.07 -8.72 1.05
CA SER A 584 -22.44 -8.29 0.74
C SER A 584 -23.10 -9.20 -0.30
N CYS A 585 -22.89 -10.52 -0.18
CA CYS A 585 -23.40 -11.50 -1.12
C CYS A 585 -24.69 -12.13 -0.61
N PRO A 586 -25.78 -12.15 -1.40
CA PRO A 586 -26.96 -12.89 -1.04
C PRO A 586 -26.58 -14.35 -0.89
N ASN A 587 -26.85 -14.95 0.27
CA ASN A 587 -26.56 -16.36 0.58
C ASN A 587 -27.04 -17.26 -0.58
N LEU A 588 -26.12 -17.71 -1.43
CA LEU A 588 -26.41 -18.64 -2.53
C LEU A 588 -27.04 -19.95 -2.00
N SER A 589 -26.71 -20.32 -0.74
CA SER A 589 -27.28 -21.52 -0.09
C SER A 589 -28.77 -21.43 0.26
N LEU A 590 -29.39 -20.24 0.23
CA LEU A 590 -30.83 -20.08 0.44
C LEU A 590 -31.62 -20.20 -0.86
N LYS A 591 -31.03 -19.80 -2.01
CA LYS A 591 -31.67 -19.96 -3.32
C LYS A 591 -31.70 -21.43 -3.75
N GLU A 592 -30.63 -22.19 -3.50
CA GLU A 592 -30.59 -23.63 -3.80
C GLU A 592 -31.54 -24.45 -2.91
N LYS A 593 -31.72 -24.06 -1.64
CA LYS A 593 -32.72 -24.68 -0.74
C LYS A 593 -34.17 -24.35 -1.09
N LEU A 594 -34.42 -23.17 -1.66
CA LEU A 594 -35.76 -22.77 -2.12
C LEU A 594 -36.11 -23.34 -3.51
N LEU A 595 -35.11 -23.57 -4.37
CA LEU A 595 -35.31 -24.19 -5.69
C LEU A 595 -35.36 -25.72 -5.63
N SER A 596 -34.77 -26.35 -4.60
CA SER A 596 -34.91 -27.79 -4.33
C SER A 596 -36.17 -28.15 -3.52
N SER A 597 -37.00 -27.16 -3.17
CA SER A 597 -38.28 -27.34 -2.46
C SER A 597 -39.51 -26.90 -3.26
N LEU A 598 -39.35 -26.70 -4.58
CA LEU A 598 -40.44 -26.45 -5.54
C LEU A 598 -40.61 -27.60 -6.53
#